data_AF-A0A1C4BY22-F1
#
_entry.id   AF-A0A1C4BY22-F1
#
_cell.length_a   1.000
_cell.length_b   1.000
_cell.length_c   1.000
_cell.angle_alpha   90.00
_cell.angle_beta   90.00
_cell.angle_gamma   90.00
#
_symmetry.space_group_name_H-M   'P 1'
#
loop_
_entity.id
_entity.type
_entity.pdbx_description
1 polymer ?
#
loop_
_entity_poly.entity_id
_entity_poly.type
_entity_poly.pdbx_seq_one_letter_code
_entity_poly.pdbx_strand_id
1 'polypeptide(L)'
;MKNLTIKKVALGLFLAGYAASSAFAALQKETANLISGNAPVLKSHAGVADKLTVDVFHADGSAYVAGDVVRVGDKVHIKYRLADLDGDTDTANAGKVKASLEVSGKDSSGNWAPISIPTVVSTYDATDPELGELVFEITNDFVGKSNIGFKVLAETEFGLPTKGKWVWVSDIFGAGDPAHGTNPPSNPGAPGDNGNPGGPGEGNIPGTNPGPIMPSGGVLGIFLVNSTGDLVSRESYTNLGSTLTPKYGERYAAIVWDDANSNGTYEAGETEFTSGFKFEWHVVGNGNLPVGTNGNIGGVPAESGFLTGDGNRAGTNDTIFLGSSTSGTKHNSVYSFSTHKAGIQGYQLQVKTL
;
A
#
# COMPACT_ATOMS: atom_id res chain seq x y z
N MET A 1 79.78 -2.84 -67.83
CA MET A 1 78.41 -3.18 -67.39
C MET A 1 78.43 -4.11 -66.18
N LYS A 2 78.73 -3.64 -64.95
CA LYS A 2 78.46 -4.41 -63.71
C LYS A 2 78.38 -3.42 -62.54
N ASN A 3 77.16 -2.98 -62.19
CA ASN A 3 76.82 -2.29 -60.91
C ASN A 3 75.30 -2.04 -60.78
N LEU A 4 74.46 -2.92 -61.35
CA LEU A 4 72.99 -2.78 -61.34
C LEU A 4 72.29 -3.76 -60.38
N THR A 5 73.04 -4.70 -59.79
CA THR A 5 72.45 -5.78 -58.98
C THR A 5 72.17 -5.34 -57.53
N ILE A 6 73.03 -4.53 -56.93
CA ILE A 6 72.86 -4.06 -55.53
C ILE A 6 71.69 -3.06 -55.40
N LYS A 7 71.48 -2.18 -56.39
CA LYS A 7 70.37 -1.19 -56.38
C LYS A 7 68.97 -1.82 -56.51
N LYS A 8 68.85 -2.96 -57.21
CA LYS A 8 67.56 -3.67 -57.35
C LYS A 8 67.17 -4.43 -56.08
N VAL A 9 68.14 -5.00 -55.36
CA VAL A 9 67.91 -5.72 -54.10
C VAL A 9 67.51 -4.75 -52.98
N ALA A 10 68.19 -3.61 -52.87
CA ALA A 10 67.87 -2.60 -51.85
C ALA A 10 66.48 -1.96 -52.06
N LEU A 11 66.09 -1.69 -53.31
CA LEU A 11 64.77 -1.14 -53.64
C LEU A 11 63.65 -2.17 -53.39
N GLY A 12 63.90 -3.45 -53.67
CA GLY A 12 62.97 -4.54 -53.36
C GLY A 12 62.77 -4.75 -51.86
N LEU A 13 63.83 -4.61 -51.05
CA LEU A 13 63.76 -4.70 -49.59
C LEU A 13 63.04 -3.49 -48.97
N PHE A 14 63.21 -2.29 -49.55
CA PHE A 14 62.51 -1.07 -49.13
C PHE A 14 61.01 -1.12 -49.47
N LEU A 15 60.64 -1.61 -50.66
CA LEU A 15 59.23 -1.82 -51.05
C LEU A 15 58.55 -2.92 -50.22
N ALA A 16 59.26 -4.01 -49.92
CA ALA A 16 58.75 -5.09 -49.07
C ALA A 16 58.57 -4.64 -47.61
N GLY A 17 59.45 -3.78 -47.09
CA GLY A 17 59.32 -3.17 -45.76
C GLY A 17 58.12 -2.22 -45.64
N TYR A 18 57.77 -1.49 -46.72
CA TYR A 18 56.58 -0.63 -46.76
C TYR A 18 55.27 -1.41 -46.96
N ALA A 19 55.30 -2.59 -47.58
CA ALA A 19 54.11 -3.45 -47.73
C ALA A 19 53.84 -4.32 -46.50
N ALA A 20 54.87 -4.65 -45.70
CA ALA A 20 54.74 -5.47 -44.49
C ALA A 20 54.15 -4.70 -43.30
N SER A 21 54.32 -3.38 -43.22
CA SER A 21 53.77 -2.55 -42.13
C SER A 21 52.25 -2.39 -42.19
N SER A 22 51.65 -2.45 -43.38
CA SER A 22 50.19 -2.39 -43.58
C SER A 22 49.45 -3.71 -43.33
N ALA A 23 50.15 -4.85 -43.29
CA ALA A 23 49.51 -6.17 -43.10
C ALA A 23 49.17 -6.49 -41.63
N PHE A 24 49.80 -5.83 -40.67
CA PHE A 24 49.53 -6.01 -39.23
C PHE A 24 48.47 -5.05 -38.69
N ALA A 25 48.06 -4.03 -39.45
CA ALA A 25 47.03 -3.07 -39.05
C ALA A 25 45.60 -3.64 -39.12
N ALA A 26 45.42 -4.85 -39.65
CA ALA A 26 44.12 -5.50 -39.84
C ALA A 26 43.91 -6.75 -38.96
N LEU A 27 44.84 -7.07 -38.05
CA LEU A 27 44.66 -8.18 -37.10
C LEU A 27 43.79 -7.71 -35.93
N GLN A 28 42.48 -7.79 -36.10
CA GLN A 28 41.52 -7.62 -35.02
C GLN A 28 41.26 -8.98 -34.37
N LYS A 29 41.34 -9.03 -33.03
CA LYS A 29 41.05 -10.22 -32.24
C LYS A 29 40.19 -9.82 -31.06
N GLU A 30 39.08 -10.51 -30.88
CA GLU A 30 38.13 -10.27 -29.80
C GLU A 30 38.25 -11.37 -28.74
N THR A 31 37.81 -11.07 -27.52
CA THR A 31 37.66 -12.07 -26.47
C THR A 31 36.49 -12.99 -26.80
N ALA A 32 36.57 -14.25 -26.37
CA ALA A 32 35.47 -15.21 -26.56
C ALA A 32 34.24 -14.88 -25.70
N ASN A 33 34.42 -14.08 -24.64
CA ASN A 33 33.39 -13.68 -23.71
C ASN A 33 33.27 -12.15 -23.67
N LEU A 34 32.08 -11.68 -23.31
CA LEU A 34 31.81 -10.27 -23.02
C LEU A 34 32.53 -9.83 -21.73
N ILE A 35 32.77 -8.53 -21.62
CA ILE A 35 33.22 -7.91 -20.37
C ILE A 35 32.01 -7.88 -19.43
N SER A 36 32.17 -8.43 -18.22
CA SER A 36 31.18 -8.37 -17.15
C SER A 36 31.56 -7.27 -16.17
N GLY A 37 30.58 -6.46 -15.80
CA GLY A 37 30.63 -5.54 -14.68
C GLY A 37 29.97 -6.14 -13.45
N ASN A 38 29.47 -5.24 -12.61
CA ASN A 38 28.77 -5.48 -11.37
C ASN A 38 27.25 -5.41 -11.61
N ALA A 39 26.49 -5.97 -10.67
CA ALA A 39 25.04 -5.85 -10.72
C ALA A 39 24.60 -4.56 -10.02
N PRO A 40 23.59 -3.86 -10.55
CA PRO A 40 23.07 -2.68 -9.90
C PRO A 40 22.37 -3.05 -8.59
N VAL A 41 22.34 -2.11 -7.64
CA VAL A 41 21.74 -2.28 -6.32
C VAL A 41 20.83 -1.09 -6.02
N LEU A 42 19.58 -1.36 -5.66
CA LEU A 42 18.70 -0.36 -5.08
C LEU A 42 19.14 -0.08 -3.64
N LYS A 43 19.37 1.18 -3.36
CA LYS A 43 19.67 1.70 -2.03
C LYS A 43 18.55 2.65 -1.59
N SER A 44 18.40 2.82 -0.27
CA SER A 44 17.57 3.89 0.26
C SER A 44 18.08 5.25 -0.22
N HIS A 45 17.27 6.30 -0.08
CA HIS A 45 17.71 7.65 -0.41
C HIS A 45 18.97 8.06 0.38
N ALA A 46 19.15 7.54 1.60
CA ALA A 46 20.36 7.72 2.42
C ALA A 46 21.55 6.83 2.01
N GLY A 47 21.39 5.95 1.02
CA GLY A 47 22.45 5.13 0.45
C GLY A 47 22.64 3.76 1.09
N VAL A 48 21.65 3.23 1.82
CA VAL A 48 21.73 1.89 2.43
C VAL A 48 21.27 0.81 1.44
N ALA A 49 22.12 -0.19 1.18
CA ALA A 49 21.85 -1.26 0.22
C ALA A 49 20.63 -2.11 0.54
N ASP A 50 19.95 -2.56 -0.52
CA ASP A 50 18.76 -3.40 -0.49
C ASP A 50 17.61 -2.79 0.34
N LYS A 51 17.56 -1.46 0.41
CA LYS A 51 16.52 -0.67 1.07
C LYS A 51 15.90 0.34 0.13
N LEU A 52 14.77 0.91 0.56
CA LEU A 52 14.05 2.00 -0.09
C LEU A 52 13.72 3.06 0.97
N THR A 53 13.40 4.25 0.49
CA THR A 53 12.76 5.28 1.31
C THR A 53 11.33 5.47 0.80
N VAL A 54 10.34 5.13 1.61
CA VAL A 54 8.93 5.25 1.24
C VAL A 54 8.29 6.33 2.09
N ASP A 55 7.75 7.34 1.43
CA ASP A 55 6.97 8.40 2.07
C ASP A 55 5.52 8.36 1.60
N VAL A 56 4.60 8.78 2.46
CA VAL A 56 3.18 8.96 2.11
C VAL A 56 2.77 10.40 2.39
N PHE A 57 2.05 10.98 1.44
CA PHE A 57 1.52 12.33 1.50
C PHE A 57 0.03 12.33 1.25
N HIS A 58 -0.68 13.20 1.96
CA HIS A 58 -2.08 13.51 1.68
C HIS A 58 -2.21 14.11 0.28
N ALA A 59 -3.41 14.06 -0.29
CA ALA A 59 -3.71 14.66 -1.59
C ALA A 59 -3.31 16.16 -1.70
N ASP A 60 -3.30 16.88 -0.58
CA ASP A 60 -2.89 18.29 -0.48
C ASP A 60 -1.36 18.51 -0.38
N GLY A 61 -0.58 17.42 -0.32
CA GLY A 61 0.87 17.41 -0.22
C GLY A 61 1.42 17.47 1.20
N SER A 62 0.57 17.45 2.24
CA SER A 62 1.04 17.35 3.62
C SER A 62 1.51 15.93 3.97
N ALA A 63 2.55 15.83 4.80
CA ALA A 63 3.09 14.54 5.23
C ALA A 63 2.15 13.85 6.22
N TYR A 64 2.13 12.52 6.17
CA TYR A 64 1.38 11.70 7.13
C TYR A 64 1.91 11.84 8.56
N VAL A 65 0.99 11.79 9.53
CA VAL A 65 1.27 11.70 10.96
C VAL A 65 0.51 10.54 11.60
N ALA A 66 0.91 10.15 12.82
CA ALA A 66 0.27 9.05 13.53
C ALA A 66 -1.23 9.33 13.76
N GLY A 67 -2.07 8.39 13.35
CA GLY A 67 -3.53 8.49 13.47
C GLY A 67 -4.24 9.06 12.23
N ASP A 68 -3.51 9.45 11.19
CA ASP A 68 -4.11 9.82 9.91
C ASP A 68 -4.86 8.64 9.28
N VAL A 69 -5.90 8.96 8.50
CA VAL A 69 -6.68 7.98 7.73
C VAL A 69 -6.22 8.04 6.28
N VAL A 70 -5.96 6.87 5.69
CA VAL A 70 -5.57 6.79 4.28
C VAL A 70 -6.78 6.94 3.38
N ARG A 71 -6.67 7.82 2.39
CA ARG A 71 -7.75 8.12 1.46
C ARG A 71 -7.30 7.96 0.01
N VAL A 72 -8.30 7.72 -0.83
CA VAL A 72 -8.14 7.88 -2.28
C VAL A 72 -7.71 9.31 -2.59
N GLY A 73 -6.71 9.45 -3.46
CA GLY A 73 -6.06 10.72 -3.81
C GLY A 73 -4.71 10.96 -3.12
N ASP A 74 -4.43 10.24 -2.04
CA ASP A 74 -3.14 10.30 -1.36
C ASP A 74 -2.04 9.68 -2.22
N LYS A 75 -0.78 10.06 -1.97
CA LYS A 75 0.35 9.72 -2.83
C LYS A 75 1.41 8.95 -2.09
N VAL A 76 1.89 7.89 -2.72
CA VAL A 76 3.03 7.10 -2.26
C VAL A 76 4.25 7.49 -3.06
N HIS A 77 5.31 7.91 -2.36
CA HIS A 77 6.59 8.30 -2.90
C HIS A 77 7.63 7.23 -2.57
N ILE A 78 8.16 6.56 -3.58
CA ILE A 78 9.24 5.57 -3.44
C ILE A 78 10.52 6.21 -3.93
N LYS A 79 11.37 6.62 -3.00
CA LYS A 79 12.68 7.22 -3.26
C LYS A 79 13.77 6.17 -3.13
N TYR A 80 14.71 6.21 -4.06
CA TYR A 80 15.80 5.24 -4.13
C TYR A 80 17.05 5.86 -4.73
N ARG A 81 18.17 5.16 -4.53
CA ARG A 81 19.41 5.34 -5.27
C ARG A 81 19.70 4.04 -6.02
N LEU A 82 19.73 4.08 -7.35
CA LEU A 82 20.15 2.97 -8.19
C LEU A 82 21.67 3.05 -8.37
N ALA A 83 22.40 2.38 -7.48
CA ALA A 83 23.85 2.40 -7.50
C ALA A 83 24.41 1.24 -8.32
N ASP A 84 25.34 1.54 -9.20
CA ASP A 84 26.12 0.57 -9.94
C ASP A 84 27.60 0.94 -9.90
N LEU A 85 28.48 -0.04 -9.65
CA LEU A 85 29.90 0.23 -9.45
C LEU A 85 30.62 0.62 -10.74
N ASP A 86 30.04 0.32 -11.90
CA ASP A 86 30.57 0.67 -13.21
C ASP A 86 29.99 2.01 -13.73
N GLY A 87 29.05 2.59 -13.00
CA GLY A 87 28.42 3.88 -13.30
C GLY A 87 27.21 3.78 -14.22
N ASP A 88 26.67 2.57 -14.42
CA ASP A 88 25.44 2.37 -15.18
C ASP A 88 24.25 2.94 -14.41
N THR A 89 23.35 3.63 -15.11
CA THR A 89 22.19 4.29 -14.50
C THR A 89 20.90 3.96 -15.25
N ASP A 90 19.77 4.36 -14.69
CA ASP A 90 18.48 4.40 -15.37
C ASP A 90 18.15 5.85 -15.71
N THR A 91 17.41 6.06 -16.79
CA THR A 91 17.07 7.39 -17.29
C THR A 91 15.57 7.56 -17.37
N ALA A 92 15.08 8.80 -17.41
CA ALA A 92 13.66 9.06 -17.61
C ALA A 92 13.11 8.45 -18.92
N ASN A 93 13.96 8.30 -19.94
CA ASN A 93 13.58 7.70 -21.22
C ASN A 93 13.56 6.17 -21.17
N ALA A 94 14.51 5.54 -20.46
CA ALA A 94 14.56 4.10 -20.33
C ALA A 94 13.56 3.57 -19.30
N GLY A 95 13.47 4.25 -18.15
CA GLY A 95 12.48 4.03 -17.09
C GLY A 95 12.40 2.58 -16.63
N LYS A 96 13.53 1.88 -16.53
CA LYS A 96 13.58 0.44 -16.22
C LYS A 96 13.07 0.12 -14.82
N VAL A 97 13.48 0.90 -13.83
CA VAL A 97 13.02 0.73 -12.44
C VAL A 97 11.51 0.97 -12.39
N LYS A 98 11.02 2.05 -13.00
CA LYS A 98 9.57 2.35 -13.13
C LYS A 98 8.82 1.21 -13.80
N ALA A 99 9.33 0.67 -14.90
CA ALA A 99 8.67 -0.39 -15.66
C ALA A 99 8.55 -1.72 -14.88
N SER A 100 9.40 -1.92 -13.87
CA SER A 100 9.38 -3.08 -12.99
C SER A 100 8.43 -2.96 -11.79
N LEU A 101 7.91 -1.75 -11.52
CA LEU A 101 7.05 -1.51 -10.36
C LEU A 101 5.72 -2.27 -10.51
N GLU A 102 5.47 -3.18 -9.59
CA GLU A 102 4.19 -3.87 -9.45
C GLU A 102 3.62 -3.59 -8.06
N VAL A 103 2.39 -3.08 -8.00
CA VAL A 103 1.69 -2.74 -6.77
C VAL A 103 0.54 -3.71 -6.54
N SER A 104 0.29 -4.06 -5.28
CA SER A 104 -0.78 -4.95 -4.85
C SER A 104 -1.43 -4.41 -3.58
N GLY A 105 -2.69 -4.79 -3.36
CA GLY A 105 -3.41 -4.52 -2.11
C GLY A 105 -3.84 -5.81 -1.44
N LYS A 106 -3.85 -5.81 -0.10
CA LYS A 106 -4.36 -6.93 0.70
C LYS A 106 -5.82 -6.69 1.07
N ASP A 107 -6.71 -7.59 0.67
CA ASP A 107 -8.13 -7.49 1.02
C ASP A 107 -8.39 -7.81 2.51
N SER A 108 -9.63 -7.57 2.96
CA SER A 108 -10.07 -7.83 4.33
C SER A 108 -10.10 -9.32 4.72
N SER A 109 -10.00 -10.22 3.74
CA SER A 109 -9.84 -11.67 3.94
C SER A 109 -8.37 -12.09 4.03
N GLY A 110 -7.44 -11.16 3.81
CA GLY A 110 -6.01 -11.37 3.88
C GLY A 110 -5.35 -11.79 2.57
N ASN A 111 -6.06 -11.76 1.44
CA ASN A 111 -5.51 -12.14 0.14
C ASN A 111 -4.89 -10.93 -0.58
N TRP A 112 -3.77 -11.16 -1.24
CA TRP A 112 -3.10 -10.17 -2.08
C TRP A 112 -3.65 -10.19 -3.50
N ALA A 113 -3.97 -9.03 -4.04
CA ALA A 113 -4.36 -8.85 -5.44
C ALA A 113 -3.54 -7.74 -6.09
N PRO A 114 -3.03 -7.93 -7.33
CA PRO A 114 -2.41 -6.86 -8.10
C PRO A 114 -3.38 -5.70 -8.32
N ILE A 115 -2.86 -4.46 -8.24
CA ILE A 115 -3.61 -3.24 -8.51
C ILE A 115 -2.95 -2.53 -9.69
N SER A 116 -3.75 -2.19 -10.70
CA SER A 116 -3.26 -1.44 -11.85
C SER A 116 -3.12 0.03 -11.47
N ILE A 117 -1.89 0.54 -11.55
CA ILE A 117 -1.58 1.96 -11.31
C ILE A 117 -1.46 2.65 -12.68
N PRO A 118 -2.49 3.37 -13.15
CA PRO A 118 -2.51 3.89 -14.51
C PRO A 118 -1.48 5.00 -14.72
N THR A 119 -1.02 5.66 -13.66
CA THR A 119 -0.02 6.72 -13.73
C THR A 119 1.00 6.55 -12.62
N VAL A 120 2.26 6.38 -13.03
CA VAL A 120 3.43 6.48 -12.16
C VAL A 120 4.31 7.60 -12.69
N VAL A 121 4.50 8.64 -11.90
CA VAL A 121 5.46 9.70 -12.20
C VAL A 121 6.83 9.20 -11.76
N SER A 122 7.82 9.27 -12.63
CA SER A 122 9.22 8.97 -12.30
C SER A 122 10.04 10.22 -12.48
N THR A 123 10.80 10.60 -11.46
CA THR A 123 11.77 11.69 -11.54
C THR A 123 13.17 11.17 -11.23
N TYR A 124 14.17 11.84 -11.78
CA TYR A 124 15.59 11.53 -11.60
C TYR A 124 16.31 12.83 -11.27
N ASP A 125 17.26 12.79 -10.35
CA ASP A 125 18.05 13.96 -10.00
C ASP A 125 19.06 14.29 -11.11
N ALA A 126 19.08 15.55 -11.55
CA ALA A 126 19.95 16.00 -12.63
C ALA A 126 21.43 16.12 -12.23
N THR A 127 21.70 16.19 -10.93
CA THR A 127 23.04 16.32 -10.34
C THR A 127 23.57 15.00 -9.81
N ASP A 128 22.67 14.08 -9.44
CA ASP A 128 22.99 12.74 -8.96
C ASP A 128 22.14 11.70 -9.72
N PRO A 129 22.64 11.17 -10.84
CA PRO A 129 21.85 10.31 -11.73
C PRO A 129 21.48 8.95 -11.13
N GLU A 130 22.03 8.59 -9.97
CA GLU A 130 21.59 7.40 -9.24
C GLU A 130 20.28 7.67 -8.47
N LEU A 131 19.97 8.92 -8.11
CA LEU A 131 18.76 9.24 -7.35
C LEU A 131 17.52 9.24 -8.25
N GLY A 132 16.54 8.44 -7.86
CA GLY A 132 15.25 8.34 -8.52
C GLY A 132 14.09 8.36 -7.52
N GLU A 133 12.92 8.75 -8.01
CA GLU A 133 11.67 8.74 -7.26
C GLU A 133 10.53 8.23 -8.15
N LEU A 134 9.74 7.28 -7.65
CA LEU A 134 8.48 6.86 -8.23
C LEU A 134 7.33 7.37 -7.37
N VAL A 135 6.34 8.00 -7.99
CA VAL A 135 5.13 8.48 -7.32
C VAL A 135 3.90 7.88 -7.98
N PHE A 136 3.03 7.27 -7.19
CA PHE A 136 1.70 6.85 -7.62
C PHE A 136 0.63 7.31 -6.63
N GLU A 137 -0.57 7.52 -7.16
CA GLU A 137 -1.75 7.91 -6.40
C GLU A 137 -2.53 6.68 -5.94
N ILE A 138 -3.06 6.72 -4.72
CA ILE A 138 -3.99 5.73 -4.19
C ILE A 138 -5.35 5.95 -4.87
N THR A 139 -5.73 5.03 -5.76
CA THR A 139 -7.00 5.07 -6.50
C THR A 139 -8.12 4.31 -5.79
N ASN A 140 -9.34 4.34 -6.35
CA ASN A 140 -10.49 3.60 -5.81
C ASN A 140 -10.27 2.07 -5.70
N ASP A 141 -9.35 1.49 -6.46
CA ASP A 141 -9.04 0.05 -6.40
C ASP A 141 -8.42 -0.37 -5.06
N PHE A 142 -7.92 0.61 -4.30
CA PHE A 142 -7.37 0.42 -2.97
C PHE A 142 -8.41 0.45 -1.85
N VAL A 143 -9.64 0.91 -2.10
CA VAL A 143 -10.64 1.07 -1.05
C VAL A 143 -10.91 -0.27 -0.34
N GLY A 144 -10.89 -0.25 0.99
CA GLY A 144 -11.07 -1.42 1.84
C GLY A 144 -9.83 -2.34 1.93
N LYS A 145 -8.74 -2.05 1.23
CA LYS A 145 -7.48 -2.80 1.40
C LYS A 145 -6.83 -2.42 2.73
N SER A 146 -6.33 -3.42 3.45
CA SER A 146 -5.68 -3.26 4.76
C SER A 146 -4.18 -2.99 4.66
N ASN A 147 -3.55 -3.34 3.52
CA ASN A 147 -2.14 -3.08 3.25
C ASN A 147 -1.97 -2.70 1.78
N ILE A 148 -1.01 -1.82 1.52
CA ILE A 148 -0.47 -1.58 0.18
C ILE A 148 0.93 -2.16 0.16
N GLY A 149 1.20 -3.04 -0.79
CA GLY A 149 2.52 -3.61 -1.01
C GLY A 149 2.96 -3.40 -2.45
N PHE A 150 4.27 -3.43 -2.67
CA PHE A 150 4.83 -3.32 -4.01
C PHE A 150 6.14 -4.07 -4.13
N LYS A 151 6.56 -4.34 -5.36
CA LYS A 151 7.90 -4.85 -5.69
C LYS A 151 8.50 -4.04 -6.83
N VAL A 152 9.82 -3.90 -6.81
CA VAL A 152 10.59 -3.13 -7.78
C VAL A 152 11.94 -3.82 -8.00
N LEU A 153 12.46 -3.78 -9.21
CA LEU A 153 13.73 -4.38 -9.60
C LEU A 153 14.82 -3.30 -9.75
N ALA A 154 16.00 -3.57 -9.22
CA ALA A 154 17.20 -2.84 -9.60
C ALA A 154 17.52 -3.17 -11.07
N GLU A 155 17.26 -2.23 -11.99
CA GLU A 155 17.54 -2.41 -13.41
C GLU A 155 18.07 -1.12 -14.02
N THR A 156 19.22 -1.21 -14.69
CA THR A 156 19.87 -0.13 -15.43
C THR A 156 19.56 -0.23 -16.92
N GLU A 157 19.76 0.86 -17.67
CA GLU A 157 19.58 0.84 -19.13
C GLU A 157 20.66 -0.01 -19.83
N PHE A 158 21.88 0.04 -19.29
CA PHE A 158 23.07 -0.65 -19.80
C PHE A 158 23.76 -1.45 -18.69
N GLY A 159 24.82 -2.18 -19.06
CA GLY A 159 25.59 -3.02 -18.15
C GLY A 159 25.45 -4.51 -18.42
N LEU A 160 26.39 -5.29 -17.90
CA LEU A 160 26.30 -6.75 -17.89
C LEU A 160 26.79 -7.25 -16.52
N PRO A 161 25.90 -7.60 -15.58
CA PRO A 161 24.44 -7.70 -15.72
C PRO A 161 23.71 -6.35 -15.62
N THR A 162 22.60 -6.18 -16.37
CA THR A 162 21.71 -5.01 -16.24
C THR A 162 20.75 -5.09 -15.05
N LYS A 163 20.68 -6.24 -14.37
CA LYS A 163 19.67 -6.55 -13.34
C LYS A 163 20.34 -6.95 -12.04
N GLY A 164 19.84 -6.36 -10.96
CA GLY A 164 20.18 -6.70 -9.59
C GLY A 164 19.08 -7.52 -8.91
N LYS A 165 18.87 -7.23 -7.63
CA LYS A 165 17.83 -7.85 -6.82
C LYS A 165 16.49 -7.14 -6.97
N TRP A 166 15.43 -7.90 -6.75
CA TRP A 166 14.12 -7.35 -6.41
C TRP A 166 14.13 -6.85 -4.98
N VAL A 167 13.44 -5.74 -4.75
CA VAL A 167 13.13 -5.20 -3.43
C VAL A 167 11.62 -5.04 -3.33
N TRP A 168 11.01 -5.46 -2.22
CA TRP A 168 9.58 -5.40 -2.03
C TRP A 168 9.17 -5.03 -0.61
N VAL A 169 8.03 -4.34 -0.55
CA VAL A 169 7.40 -3.83 0.65
C VAL A 169 6.04 -4.52 0.77
N SER A 170 5.81 -5.20 1.89
CA SER A 170 4.56 -5.89 2.19
C SER A 170 3.49 -4.97 2.76
N ASP A 171 3.89 -3.88 3.42
CA ASP A 171 2.96 -2.85 3.88
C ASP A 171 3.71 -1.54 3.93
N ILE A 172 3.27 -0.57 3.12
CA ILE A 172 3.86 0.76 3.17
C ILE A 172 3.64 1.40 4.55
N PHE A 173 2.58 1.04 5.29
CA PHE A 173 2.33 1.58 6.64
C PHE A 173 2.98 0.77 7.77
N GLY A 174 3.71 -0.28 7.41
CA GLY A 174 4.34 -1.19 8.36
C GLY A 174 5.58 -0.61 9.02
N ALA A 175 6.34 -1.50 9.66
CA ALA A 175 7.64 -1.17 10.24
C ALA A 175 8.71 -2.14 9.72
N GLY A 176 9.96 -1.69 9.74
CA GLY A 176 11.13 -2.49 9.36
C GLY A 176 11.57 -2.28 7.92
N ASP A 177 12.59 -3.03 7.54
CA ASP A 177 13.26 -2.91 6.24
C ASP A 177 12.52 -3.68 5.14
N PRO A 178 12.61 -3.24 3.87
CA PRO A 178 12.08 -3.98 2.75
C PRO A 178 12.72 -5.36 2.65
N ALA A 179 11.97 -6.31 2.10
CA ALA A 179 12.48 -7.62 1.75
C ALA A 179 13.12 -7.54 0.36
N HIS A 180 14.05 -8.44 0.08
CA HIS A 180 14.77 -8.48 -1.19
C HIS A 180 15.20 -9.90 -1.54
N GLY A 181 15.55 -10.10 -2.81
CA GLY A 181 15.99 -11.40 -3.34
C GLY A 181 16.20 -11.38 -4.85
N THR A 182 16.80 -12.44 -5.38
CA THR A 182 17.07 -12.58 -6.83
C THR A 182 15.83 -12.87 -7.65
N ASN A 183 14.81 -13.48 -7.03
CA ASN A 183 13.53 -13.77 -7.66
C ASN A 183 12.43 -12.95 -6.98
N PRO A 184 11.47 -12.39 -7.73
CA PRO A 184 10.35 -11.70 -7.12
C PRO A 184 9.42 -12.72 -6.46
N PRO A 185 8.82 -12.40 -5.32
CA PRO A 185 7.77 -13.23 -4.76
C PRO A 185 6.49 -13.14 -5.62
N SER A 186 5.60 -14.12 -5.44
CA SER A 186 4.28 -14.10 -6.08
C SER A 186 3.37 -12.98 -5.57
N ASN A 187 3.62 -12.51 -4.34
CA ASN A 187 2.95 -11.39 -3.73
C ASN A 187 3.92 -10.65 -2.78
N PRO A 188 3.72 -9.34 -2.53
CA PRO A 188 4.65 -8.57 -1.71
C PRO A 188 4.65 -8.97 -0.23
N GLY A 189 3.67 -9.73 0.25
CA GLY A 189 3.63 -10.25 1.62
C GLY A 189 4.54 -11.43 1.90
N ALA A 190 5.17 -12.02 0.88
CA ALA A 190 6.07 -13.15 1.07
C ALA A 190 7.39 -12.72 1.73
N PRO A 191 8.00 -13.59 2.54
CA PRO A 191 9.29 -13.31 3.14
C PRO A 191 10.40 -13.20 2.10
N GLY A 192 11.35 -12.29 2.33
CA GLY A 192 12.59 -12.22 1.55
C GLY A 192 13.69 -13.12 2.08
N ASP A 193 14.91 -12.89 1.61
CA ASP A 193 16.12 -13.61 2.05
C ASP A 193 16.37 -13.47 3.57
N ASN A 194 15.81 -12.43 4.20
CA ASN A 194 15.84 -12.18 5.64
C ASN A 194 14.78 -12.97 6.44
N GLY A 195 13.92 -13.76 5.78
CA GLY A 195 12.90 -14.59 6.40
C GLY A 195 11.64 -13.85 6.88
N ASN A 196 11.55 -12.53 6.69
CA ASN A 196 10.43 -11.71 7.11
C ASN A 196 9.76 -11.01 5.91
N PRO A 197 8.44 -10.73 5.97
CA PRO A 197 7.80 -9.79 5.05
C PRO A 197 8.49 -8.42 5.11
N GLY A 198 8.57 -7.73 3.97
CA GLY A 198 9.25 -6.44 3.88
C GLY A 198 8.46 -5.31 4.53
N GLY A 199 9.09 -4.48 5.36
CA GLY A 199 8.57 -3.19 5.79
C GLY A 199 8.86 -2.08 4.75
N PRO A 200 8.41 -0.85 5.00
CA PRO A 200 8.59 0.26 4.05
C PRO A 200 10.04 0.75 3.93
N GLY A 201 10.91 0.41 4.89
CA GLY A 201 12.26 0.97 4.99
C GLY A 201 12.28 2.32 5.69
N GLU A 202 13.04 3.25 5.13
CA GLU A 202 13.17 4.60 5.67
C GLU A 202 12.00 5.48 5.21
N GLY A 203 11.72 6.60 5.87
CA GLY A 203 10.72 7.58 5.42
C GLY A 203 9.86 8.16 6.53
N ASN A 204 8.80 8.88 6.15
CA ASN A 204 7.90 9.63 7.04
C ASN A 204 6.73 8.81 7.61
N ILE A 205 6.82 7.48 7.63
CA ILE A 205 5.68 6.62 7.92
C ILE A 205 5.61 6.32 9.42
N PRO A 206 4.50 6.65 10.11
CA PRO A 206 4.42 6.64 11.57
C PRO A 206 4.37 5.23 12.21
N GLY A 207 4.62 4.15 11.49
CA GLY A 207 4.70 2.77 12.02
C GLY A 207 3.38 2.22 12.59
N THR A 208 2.27 2.90 12.35
CA THR A 208 0.92 2.44 12.69
C THR A 208 0.12 2.28 11.41
N ASN A 209 -0.38 1.06 11.17
CA ASN A 209 -1.30 0.83 10.07
C ASN A 209 -2.59 1.66 10.32
N PRO A 210 -2.94 2.61 9.43
CA PRO A 210 -4.04 3.55 9.62
C PRO A 210 -5.42 2.92 9.46
N GLY A 211 -5.49 1.60 9.23
CA GLY A 211 -6.70 0.87 8.95
C GLY A 211 -6.98 0.78 7.46
N PRO A 212 -8.15 0.24 7.06
CA PRO A 212 -8.47 0.08 5.66
C PRO A 212 -8.62 1.43 4.96
N ILE A 213 -8.23 1.45 3.70
CA ILE A 213 -8.20 2.67 2.88
C ILE A 213 -9.62 3.14 2.60
N MET A 214 -9.88 4.42 2.86
CA MET A 214 -11.18 5.05 2.70
C MET A 214 -11.32 5.72 1.32
N PRO A 215 -12.55 5.84 0.78
CA PRO A 215 -12.81 6.77 -0.32
C PRO A 215 -12.42 8.20 0.05
N SER A 216 -12.23 9.07 -0.94
CA SER A 216 -11.81 10.47 -0.74
C SER A 216 -12.78 11.22 0.20
N GLY A 217 -14.08 11.20 -0.08
CA GLY A 217 -15.16 11.67 0.81
C GLY A 217 -15.76 10.57 1.68
N GLY A 218 -15.03 9.45 1.84
CA GLY A 218 -15.51 8.27 2.53
C GLY A 218 -15.81 8.52 4.01
N VAL A 219 -17.00 8.11 4.43
CA VAL A 219 -17.46 8.12 5.83
C VAL A 219 -17.97 6.73 6.24
N LEU A 220 -17.97 6.48 7.55
CA LEU A 220 -18.55 5.27 8.15
C LEU A 220 -19.77 5.66 8.98
N GLY A 221 -20.88 4.96 8.76
CA GLY A 221 -22.12 5.22 9.47
C GLY A 221 -22.90 3.98 9.84
N ILE A 222 -23.84 4.15 10.76
CA ILE A 222 -24.75 3.11 11.26
C ILE A 222 -26.16 3.43 10.78
N PHE A 223 -26.84 2.45 10.17
CA PHE A 223 -28.17 2.65 9.58
C PHE A 223 -29.14 1.57 10.04
N LEU A 224 -30.40 1.94 10.21
CA LEU A 224 -31.46 0.98 10.48
C LEU A 224 -31.78 0.18 9.20
N VAL A 225 -31.79 -1.14 9.31
CA VAL A 225 -32.13 -2.05 8.22
C VAL A 225 -33.27 -2.99 8.61
N ASN A 226 -34.01 -3.45 7.61
CA ASN A 226 -35.04 -4.46 7.79
C ASN A 226 -34.42 -5.88 7.86
N SER A 227 -35.26 -6.92 7.91
CA SER A 227 -34.81 -8.31 7.95
C SER A 227 -34.08 -8.76 6.69
N THR A 228 -34.34 -8.14 5.54
CA THR A 228 -33.67 -8.43 4.26
C THR A 228 -32.36 -7.65 4.10
N GLY A 229 -32.07 -6.70 4.99
CA GLY A 229 -30.88 -5.86 4.94
C GLY A 229 -31.09 -4.53 4.21
N ASP A 230 -32.30 -4.24 3.72
CA ASP A 230 -32.59 -2.97 3.07
C ASP A 230 -32.69 -1.84 4.10
N LEU A 231 -32.24 -0.66 3.71
CA LEU A 231 -32.29 0.54 4.54
C LEU A 231 -33.73 0.96 4.82
N VAL A 232 -34.05 1.10 6.10
CA VAL A 232 -35.34 1.64 6.57
C VAL A 232 -35.26 3.16 6.68
N SER A 233 -34.08 3.69 7.02
CA SER A 233 -33.77 5.12 7.05
C SER A 233 -32.48 5.37 6.28
N ARG A 234 -32.42 6.54 5.63
CA ARG A 234 -31.22 7.04 4.96
C ARG A 234 -30.36 7.94 5.83
N GLU A 235 -30.87 8.39 6.97
CA GLU A 235 -30.07 9.15 7.93
C GLU A 235 -29.20 8.20 8.76
N SER A 236 -27.91 8.52 8.87
CA SER A 236 -27.00 7.75 9.71
C SER A 236 -27.20 8.08 11.20
N TYR A 237 -27.23 7.06 12.04
CA TYR A 237 -27.25 7.18 13.51
C TYR A 237 -25.96 7.79 14.07
N THR A 238 -24.89 7.86 13.27
CA THR A 238 -23.63 8.53 13.62
C THR A 238 -23.59 9.99 13.17
N ASN A 239 -24.62 10.49 12.49
CA ASN A 239 -24.66 11.86 12.02
C ASN A 239 -24.69 12.84 13.20
N LEU A 240 -23.92 13.92 13.10
CA LEU A 240 -23.82 14.91 14.16
C LEU A 240 -25.16 15.63 14.33
N GLY A 241 -25.73 15.57 15.54
CA GLY A 241 -27.03 16.18 15.84
C GLY A 241 -28.24 15.31 15.48
N SER A 242 -28.03 14.06 15.05
CA SER A 242 -29.12 13.11 14.85
C SER A 242 -29.92 12.91 16.14
N THR A 243 -31.26 12.82 16.00
CA THR A 243 -32.17 12.46 17.09
C THR A 243 -32.50 10.96 17.12
N LEU A 244 -31.91 10.18 16.21
CA LEU A 244 -32.15 8.76 16.11
C LEU A 244 -31.58 8.03 17.33
N THR A 245 -32.35 7.08 17.87
CA THR A 245 -31.97 6.30 19.06
C THR A 245 -32.06 4.82 18.74
N PRO A 246 -30.95 4.06 18.81
CA PRO A 246 -30.99 2.62 18.61
C PRO A 246 -31.89 1.92 19.63
N LYS A 247 -32.62 0.89 19.20
CA LYS A 247 -33.59 0.14 20.00
C LYS A 247 -33.30 -1.34 19.95
N TYR A 248 -33.67 -2.02 21.04
CA TYR A 248 -33.71 -3.48 21.04
C TYR A 248 -34.77 -4.01 20.08
N GLY A 249 -34.48 -5.17 19.50
CA GLY A 249 -35.32 -5.83 18.50
C GLY A 249 -35.13 -5.30 17.09
N GLU A 250 -34.28 -4.28 16.90
CA GLU A 250 -33.96 -3.71 15.60
C GLU A 250 -32.59 -4.21 15.10
N ARG A 251 -32.44 -4.17 13.78
CA ARG A 251 -31.22 -4.57 13.08
C ARG A 251 -30.58 -3.35 12.44
N TYR A 252 -29.26 -3.25 12.57
CA TYR A 252 -28.47 -2.14 12.04
C TYR A 252 -27.40 -2.66 11.11
N ALA A 253 -26.96 -1.78 10.22
CA ALA A 253 -25.85 -2.04 9.34
C ALA A 253 -24.82 -0.92 9.38
N ALA A 254 -23.55 -1.29 9.33
CA ALA A 254 -22.43 -0.42 9.04
C ALA A 254 -22.36 -0.20 7.53
N ILE A 255 -22.17 1.03 7.12
CA ILE A 255 -22.04 1.40 5.70
C ILE A 255 -20.85 2.33 5.56
N VAL A 256 -19.97 2.00 4.62
CA VAL A 256 -18.96 2.93 4.13
C VAL A 256 -19.43 3.45 2.79
N TRP A 257 -19.58 4.76 2.67
CA TRP A 257 -19.97 5.40 1.42
C TRP A 257 -19.22 6.71 1.22
N ASP A 258 -19.19 7.18 -0.02
CA ASP A 258 -18.70 8.52 -0.37
C ASP A 258 -19.81 9.54 -0.14
N ASP A 259 -19.73 10.28 0.97
CA ASP A 259 -20.70 11.31 1.35
C ASP A 259 -20.35 12.63 0.63
N ALA A 260 -20.68 12.67 -0.65
CA ALA A 260 -20.22 13.69 -1.58
C ALA A 260 -20.71 15.10 -1.19
N ASN A 261 -21.81 15.20 -0.45
CA ASN A 261 -22.37 16.47 0.02
C ASN A 261 -22.16 16.71 1.53
N SER A 262 -21.52 15.77 2.23
CA SER A 262 -21.16 15.85 3.65
C SER A 262 -22.35 16.08 4.58
N ASN A 263 -23.50 15.47 4.27
CA ASN A 263 -24.73 15.66 5.05
C ASN A 263 -25.04 14.49 6.00
N GLY A 264 -24.24 13.43 6.00
CA GLY A 264 -24.39 12.25 6.85
C GLY A 264 -25.61 11.37 6.52
N THR A 265 -26.18 11.53 5.33
CA THR A 265 -27.35 10.80 4.82
C THR A 265 -26.96 10.06 3.56
N TYR A 266 -27.20 8.75 3.51
CA TYR A 266 -26.85 7.95 2.34
C TYR A 266 -27.92 8.02 1.25
N GLU A 267 -27.58 8.60 0.11
CA GLU A 267 -28.52 9.04 -0.91
C GLU A 267 -28.35 8.35 -2.26
N ALA A 268 -29.37 8.51 -3.13
CA ALA A 268 -29.29 7.97 -4.48
C ALA A 268 -28.24 8.74 -5.29
N GLY A 269 -27.24 8.02 -5.80
CA GLY A 269 -26.13 8.60 -6.56
C GLY A 269 -24.79 8.59 -5.81
N GLU A 270 -24.81 8.33 -4.50
CA GLU A 270 -23.61 8.10 -3.71
C GLU A 270 -23.12 6.67 -3.87
N THR A 271 -21.80 6.49 -3.85
CA THR A 271 -21.19 5.16 -4.05
C THR A 271 -20.94 4.50 -2.69
N GLU A 272 -21.44 3.28 -2.55
CA GLU A 272 -21.17 2.43 -1.39
C GLU A 272 -19.93 1.56 -1.61
N PHE A 273 -19.08 1.49 -0.59
CA PHE A 273 -17.83 0.73 -0.58
C PHE A 273 -17.78 -0.36 0.50
N THR A 274 -18.86 -0.60 1.23
CA THR A 274 -18.94 -1.52 2.39
C THR A 274 -18.36 -2.91 2.14
N SER A 275 -18.46 -3.45 0.92
CA SER A 275 -17.97 -4.79 0.56
C SER A 275 -16.45 -4.96 0.72
N GLY A 276 -15.69 -3.87 0.69
CA GLY A 276 -14.25 -3.89 0.95
C GLY A 276 -13.87 -4.08 2.42
N PHE A 277 -14.81 -3.89 3.35
CA PHE A 277 -14.52 -3.72 4.76
C PHE A 277 -14.96 -4.91 5.62
N LYS A 278 -14.27 -5.07 6.75
CA LYS A 278 -14.67 -5.92 7.86
C LYS A 278 -14.93 -5.07 9.08
N PHE A 279 -15.96 -5.42 9.84
CA PHE A 279 -16.44 -4.59 10.96
C PHE A 279 -16.38 -5.32 12.30
N GLU A 280 -16.18 -4.53 13.35
CA GLU A 280 -16.28 -4.93 14.74
C GLU A 280 -17.25 -3.98 15.47
N TRP A 281 -18.26 -4.56 16.13
CA TRP A 281 -19.26 -3.80 16.85
C TRP A 281 -18.89 -3.73 18.33
N HIS A 282 -19.14 -2.59 18.96
CA HIS A 282 -18.87 -2.35 20.37
C HIS A 282 -20.02 -1.55 20.98
N VAL A 283 -20.06 -1.56 22.31
CA VAL A 283 -20.71 -0.48 23.05
C VAL A 283 -19.66 0.45 23.63
N VAL A 284 -19.97 1.73 23.64
CA VAL A 284 -19.15 2.76 24.28
C VAL A 284 -20.02 3.65 25.16
N GLY A 285 -19.35 4.40 26.03
CA GLY A 285 -19.99 5.33 26.93
C GLY A 285 -19.32 5.29 28.29
N ASN A 286 -19.00 6.48 28.80
CA ASN A 286 -18.94 6.71 30.23
C ASN A 286 -20.28 7.37 30.59
N GLY A 287 -20.88 6.97 31.70
CA GLY A 287 -22.13 7.58 32.17
C GLY A 287 -21.94 9.01 32.71
N ASN A 288 -21.46 9.96 31.90
CA ASN A 288 -21.35 11.38 32.26
C ASN A 288 -22.69 12.13 32.15
N LEU A 289 -23.76 11.49 31.67
CA LEU A 289 -25.10 12.03 31.91
C LEU A 289 -25.44 11.76 33.39
N PRO A 290 -25.97 12.74 34.14
CA PRO A 290 -26.38 12.55 35.52
C PRO A 290 -27.31 11.33 35.65
N VAL A 291 -27.05 10.48 36.65
CA VAL A 291 -27.95 9.37 37.03
C VAL A 291 -29.38 9.92 37.16
N GLY A 292 -30.34 9.31 36.47
CA GLY A 292 -31.77 9.61 36.68
C GLY A 292 -32.50 10.38 35.58
N THR A 293 -31.85 10.78 34.48
CA THR A 293 -32.60 11.26 33.29
C THR A 293 -32.77 10.10 32.29
N ASN A 294 -34.00 9.67 32.04
CA ASN A 294 -34.38 8.68 31.00
C ASN A 294 -33.62 7.32 31.02
N GLY A 295 -33.30 6.78 32.20
CA GLY A 295 -32.77 5.41 32.30
C GLY A 295 -31.28 5.25 31.99
N ASN A 296 -30.49 6.33 32.09
CA ASN A 296 -29.04 6.25 32.00
C ASN A 296 -28.42 5.43 33.16
N ILE A 297 -27.43 4.59 32.85
CA ILE A 297 -26.78 3.69 33.82
C ILE A 297 -25.81 4.43 34.76
N GLY A 298 -25.27 5.60 34.36
CA GLY A 298 -24.51 6.52 35.22
C GLY A 298 -23.30 5.92 35.96
N GLY A 299 -22.08 6.27 35.53
CA GLY A 299 -20.86 5.84 36.21
C GLY A 299 -20.41 4.39 35.99
N VAL A 300 -21.13 3.59 35.20
CA VAL A 300 -20.66 2.26 34.75
C VAL A 300 -20.06 2.40 33.36
N PRO A 301 -18.73 2.20 33.19
CA PRO A 301 -18.10 2.24 31.87
C PRO A 301 -18.50 1.03 31.04
N ALA A 302 -18.67 1.23 29.74
CA ALA A 302 -18.77 0.12 28.80
C ALA A 302 -17.49 -0.73 28.86
N GLU A 303 -17.64 -2.05 28.87
CA GLU A 303 -16.47 -2.91 28.72
C GLU A 303 -15.99 -2.89 27.26
N SER A 304 -14.69 -2.95 27.08
CA SER A 304 -14.04 -2.95 25.76
C SER A 304 -14.24 -4.24 24.96
N GLY A 305 -15.22 -5.07 25.32
CA GLY A 305 -15.56 -6.29 24.58
C GLY A 305 -16.22 -5.97 23.24
N PHE A 306 -16.09 -6.88 22.28
CA PHE A 306 -16.81 -6.80 21.02
C PHE A 306 -18.18 -7.45 21.13
N LEU A 307 -19.14 -6.89 20.41
CA LEU A 307 -20.42 -7.51 20.14
C LEU A 307 -20.26 -8.38 18.90
N THR A 308 -20.84 -9.58 18.94
CA THR A 308 -20.92 -10.43 17.74
C THR A 308 -21.93 -9.82 16.77
N GLY A 309 -21.47 -9.46 15.56
CA GLY A 309 -22.37 -9.10 14.46
C GLY A 309 -23.31 -10.26 14.10
N ASP A 310 -24.47 -9.95 13.51
CA ASP A 310 -25.50 -10.95 13.20
C ASP A 310 -25.49 -11.41 11.74
N GLY A 311 -24.59 -10.87 10.91
CA GLY A 311 -24.38 -11.34 9.55
C GLY A 311 -23.72 -10.32 8.63
N ASN A 312 -23.90 -10.55 7.33
CA ASN A 312 -23.31 -9.78 6.24
C ASN A 312 -24.43 -9.28 5.30
N ARG A 313 -24.54 -7.96 5.09
CA ARG A 313 -25.34 -7.35 4.02
C ARG A 313 -24.48 -7.20 2.76
N ALA A 314 -23.36 -6.51 2.90
CA ALA A 314 -22.41 -6.24 1.82
C ALA A 314 -20.97 -6.54 2.27
N GLY A 315 -20.57 -6.02 3.44
CA GLY A 315 -19.27 -6.26 4.05
C GLY A 315 -19.24 -7.46 4.99
N THR A 316 -18.09 -7.71 5.62
CA THR A 316 -17.95 -8.78 6.62
C THR A 316 -18.31 -8.26 8.01
N ASN A 317 -19.28 -8.92 8.68
CA ASN A 317 -19.85 -8.52 9.97
C ASN A 317 -20.43 -7.10 9.98
N ASP A 318 -20.89 -6.62 8.83
CA ASP A 318 -21.43 -5.27 8.66
C ASP A 318 -22.85 -5.12 9.21
N THR A 319 -23.46 -6.17 9.78
CA THR A 319 -24.77 -6.07 10.43
C THR A 319 -24.74 -6.50 11.89
N ILE A 320 -25.61 -5.88 12.70
CA ILE A 320 -25.87 -6.27 14.07
C ILE A 320 -27.37 -6.25 14.40
N PHE A 321 -27.83 -7.27 15.10
CA PHE A 321 -29.15 -7.28 15.73
C PHE A 321 -29.01 -6.92 17.20
N LEU A 322 -29.67 -5.86 17.66
CA LEU A 322 -29.64 -5.49 19.08
C LEU A 322 -30.63 -6.36 19.86
N GLY A 323 -30.10 -7.36 20.57
CA GLY A 323 -30.88 -8.31 21.35
C GLY A 323 -30.95 -9.68 20.71
N SER A 324 -32.15 -10.25 20.58
CA SER A 324 -32.35 -11.58 19.97
C SER A 324 -33.62 -11.59 19.15
N SER A 325 -33.58 -12.19 17.96
CA SER A 325 -34.75 -12.46 17.13
C SER A 325 -35.54 -13.69 17.59
N THR A 326 -35.05 -14.41 18.60
CA THR A 326 -35.69 -15.63 19.11
C THR A 326 -36.82 -15.27 20.08
N SER A 327 -38.03 -15.73 19.76
CA SER A 327 -39.22 -15.52 20.61
C SER A 327 -38.98 -15.97 22.06
N GLY A 328 -39.41 -15.17 23.02
CA GLY A 328 -39.29 -15.44 24.46
C GLY A 328 -37.90 -15.14 25.06
N THR A 329 -36.90 -14.80 24.25
CA THR A 329 -35.58 -14.39 24.74
C THR A 329 -35.64 -12.96 25.25
N LYS A 330 -35.17 -12.72 26.49
CA LYS A 330 -35.04 -11.36 27.01
C LYS A 330 -33.78 -10.72 26.42
N HIS A 331 -33.92 -9.60 25.70
CA HIS A 331 -32.78 -8.96 25.03
C HIS A 331 -31.66 -8.55 25.99
N ASN A 332 -32.00 -8.18 27.22
CA ASN A 332 -31.03 -7.81 28.27
C ASN A 332 -30.21 -9.00 28.80
N SER A 333 -30.56 -10.25 28.49
CA SER A 333 -29.76 -11.42 28.85
C SER A 333 -28.83 -11.90 27.74
N VAL A 334 -28.88 -11.28 26.56
CA VAL A 334 -28.02 -11.64 25.41
C VAL A 334 -26.60 -11.11 25.59
N TYR A 335 -26.48 -9.95 26.23
CA TYR A 335 -25.20 -9.30 26.48
C TYR A 335 -24.86 -9.47 27.96
N SER A 336 -23.64 -9.94 28.25
CA SER A 336 -23.12 -10.03 29.59
C SER A 336 -21.76 -9.35 29.62
N PHE A 337 -21.65 -8.34 30.46
CA PHE A 337 -20.38 -7.73 30.82
C PHE A 337 -19.76 -8.54 31.96
N SER A 338 -18.43 -8.60 32.02
CA SER A 338 -17.66 -9.29 33.06
C SER A 338 -17.86 -8.67 34.46
N THR A 339 -18.16 -7.38 34.52
CA THR A 339 -18.33 -6.57 35.75
C THR A 339 -19.78 -6.49 36.22
N HIS A 340 -20.76 -6.70 35.34
CA HIS A 340 -22.17 -6.59 35.68
C HIS A 340 -23.08 -7.33 34.71
N LYS A 341 -24.22 -7.85 35.22
CA LYS A 341 -25.32 -8.36 34.38
C LYS A 341 -26.32 -7.24 34.13
N ALA A 342 -26.05 -6.39 33.14
CA ALA A 342 -27.05 -5.51 32.55
C ALA A 342 -27.12 -5.74 31.04
N GLY A 343 -28.27 -5.41 30.45
CA GLY A 343 -28.32 -5.22 29.00
C GLY A 343 -27.47 -4.02 28.57
N ILE A 344 -27.35 -3.82 27.26
CA ILE A 344 -26.65 -2.70 26.64
C ILE A 344 -27.45 -1.39 26.57
N GLN A 345 -28.61 -1.31 27.22
CA GLN A 345 -29.39 -0.06 27.29
C GLN A 345 -28.59 1.04 28.01
N GLY A 346 -28.66 2.27 27.49
CA GLY A 346 -27.92 3.41 28.06
C GLY A 346 -26.47 3.53 27.58
N TYR A 347 -25.96 2.55 26.83
CA TYR A 347 -24.70 2.68 26.10
C TYR A 347 -24.93 3.17 24.66
N GLN A 348 -23.88 3.75 24.07
CA GLN A 348 -23.83 4.10 22.66
C GLN A 348 -23.35 2.88 21.85
N LEU A 349 -23.95 2.66 20.68
CA LEU A 349 -23.46 1.67 19.73
C LEU A 349 -22.27 2.27 18.96
N GLN A 350 -21.18 1.53 18.87
CA GLN A 350 -20.00 1.89 18.08
C GLN A 350 -19.71 0.77 17.07
N VAL A 351 -19.21 1.16 15.91
CA VAL A 351 -18.63 0.24 14.93
C VAL A 351 -17.24 0.73 14.54
N LYS A 352 -16.33 -0.21 14.30
CA LYS A 352 -14.98 0.02 13.79
C LYS A 352 -14.74 -0.83 12.56
N THR A 353 -13.92 -0.34 11.65
CA THR A 353 -13.36 -1.11 10.54
C THR A 353 -12.07 -1.81 10.98
N LEU A 354 -11.80 -2.98 10.42
CA LEU A 354 -10.60 -3.80 10.70
C LEU A 354 -9.65 -3.88 9.52
#